data_AF-A0A7K2J765-F1
#
_entry.id   AF-A0A7K2J765-F1
#
_cell.length_a   1.000
_cell.length_b   1.000
_cell.length_c   1.000
_cell.angle_alpha   90.00
_cell.angle_beta   90.00
_cell.angle_gamma   90.00
#
_symmetry.space_group_name_H-M   'P 1'
#
loop_
_entity.id
_entity.type
_entity.pdbx_description
1 polymer ?
#
loop_
_entity_poly.entity_id
_entity_poly.type
_entity_poly.pdbx_seq_one_letter_code
_entity_poly.pdbx_strand_id
1 'polypeptide(L)'
;MKPVRVHEEVERHRELVLLACRSLDRSEPPGRASGCVSIRSGEAVVISTGEEDGESPRTDRNAVLIDLEEGLPLLGELAWPPPETPAHLAIHRQLPGGGAVIHTREPATVALTEAVGAAPSADATVLTVAPAGGARPGVRTWPTWRSSSTSPAP
;
A
#
# COMPACT_ATOMS: atom_id res chain seq x y z
N MET A 1 4.64 -12.09 -25.61
CA MET A 1 4.60 -11.83 -24.16
C MET A 1 5.93 -12.23 -23.56
N LYS A 2 6.56 -11.33 -22.78
CA LYS A 2 7.73 -11.68 -21.98
C LYS A 2 7.24 -12.46 -20.74
N PRO A 3 7.94 -13.52 -20.30
CA PRO A 3 7.62 -14.16 -19.03
C PRO A 3 7.92 -13.21 -17.86
N VAL A 4 6.97 -13.09 -16.92
CA VAL A 4 7.10 -12.29 -15.69
C VAL A 4 7.74 -13.14 -14.61
N ARG A 5 8.82 -12.63 -13.99
CA ARG A 5 9.50 -13.32 -12.89
C ARG A 5 8.85 -12.99 -11.55
N VAL A 6 8.19 -13.97 -10.94
CA VAL A 6 7.57 -13.85 -9.62
C VAL A 6 8.53 -14.37 -8.55
N HIS A 7 8.56 -13.72 -7.38
CA HIS A 7 9.35 -14.16 -6.23
C HIS A 7 8.84 -15.49 -5.66
N GLU A 8 9.74 -16.34 -5.16
CA GLU A 8 9.37 -17.68 -4.63
C GLU A 8 8.42 -17.61 -3.42
N GLU A 9 8.54 -16.56 -2.61
CA GLU A 9 7.67 -16.30 -1.43
C GLU A 9 6.33 -15.62 -1.77
N VAL A 10 5.87 -15.64 -3.02
CA VAL A 10 4.65 -14.93 -3.45
C VAL A 10 3.40 -15.26 -2.63
N GLU A 11 3.19 -16.53 -2.26
CA GLU A 11 2.05 -16.92 -1.44
C GLU A 11 2.14 -16.34 -0.03
N ARG A 12 3.34 -16.27 0.53
CA ARG A 12 3.57 -15.56 1.80
C ARG A 12 3.32 -14.05 1.66
N HIS A 13 3.70 -13.44 0.54
CA HIS A 13 3.38 -12.04 0.26
C HIS A 13 1.86 -11.80 0.20
N ARG A 14 1.09 -12.71 -0.41
CA ARG A 14 -0.38 -12.69 -0.40
C ARG A 14 -0.93 -12.73 1.03
N GLU A 15 -0.47 -13.67 1.84
CA GLU A 15 -0.88 -13.77 3.24
C GLU A 15 -0.58 -12.49 4.04
N LEU A 16 0.60 -11.89 3.84
CA LEU A 16 1.00 -10.64 4.50
C LEU A 16 0.13 -9.45 4.09
N VAL A 17 -0.18 -9.32 2.80
CA VAL A 17 -1.10 -8.29 2.29
C VAL A 17 -2.47 -8.44 2.96
N LEU A 18 -3.03 -9.64 2.97
CA LEU A 18 -4.34 -9.90 3.58
C LEU A 18 -4.33 -9.69 5.09
N LEU A 19 -3.23 -10.03 5.78
CA LEU A 19 -3.06 -9.77 7.20
C LEU A 19 -3.00 -8.27 7.51
N ALA A 20 -2.28 -7.49 6.70
CA ALA A 20 -2.21 -6.04 6.83
C ALA A 20 -3.60 -5.42 6.64
N CYS A 21 -4.33 -5.82 5.60
CA CYS A 21 -5.72 -5.43 5.36
C CYS A 21 -6.63 -5.69 6.58
N ARG A 22 -6.64 -6.92 7.14
CA ARG A 22 -7.42 -7.24 8.35
C ARG A 22 -7.00 -6.44 9.58
N SER A 23 -5.77 -5.95 9.62
CA SER A 23 -5.28 -5.13 10.73
C SER A 23 -5.74 -3.69 10.60
N LEU A 24 -5.79 -3.16 9.38
CA LEU A 24 -6.37 -1.85 9.07
C LEU A 24 -7.88 -1.79 9.34
N ASP A 25 -8.62 -2.87 9.07
CA ASP A 25 -10.06 -2.90 9.33
C ASP A 25 -10.40 -2.88 10.82
N ARG A 26 -9.58 -3.56 11.63
CA ARG A 26 -9.80 -3.64 13.08
C ARG A 26 -9.57 -2.30 13.79
N SER A 27 -8.85 -1.37 13.18
CA SER A 27 -8.58 -0.06 13.75
C SER A 27 -9.70 0.97 13.54
N GLU A 28 -10.72 0.67 12.74
CA GLU A 28 -11.76 1.63 12.38
C GLU A 28 -13.18 1.17 12.75
N PRO A 29 -14.11 2.12 12.96
CA PRO A 29 -15.53 1.80 13.02
C PRO A 29 -16.00 1.10 11.72
N PRO A 30 -16.93 0.13 11.81
CA PRO A 30 -17.45 -0.56 10.64
C PRO A 30 -17.96 0.42 9.56
N GLY A 31 -17.52 0.23 8.30
CA GLY A 31 -17.99 1.01 7.16
C GLY A 31 -17.20 2.26 6.79
N ARG A 32 -16.02 2.49 7.39
CA ARG A 32 -15.18 3.67 7.07
C ARG A 32 -13.77 3.38 6.57
N ALA A 33 -13.17 2.24 6.94
CA ALA A 33 -11.85 1.84 6.47
C ALA A 33 -11.93 1.32 5.05
N SER A 34 -11.50 2.12 4.10
CA SER A 34 -11.21 1.64 2.75
C SER A 34 -9.82 2.08 2.35
N GLY A 35 -9.13 1.14 1.73
CA GLY A 35 -7.72 1.22 1.42
C GLY A 35 -7.27 -0.08 0.76
N CYS A 36 -6.06 -0.06 0.21
CA CYS A 36 -5.45 -1.23 -0.37
C CYS A 36 -3.98 -1.33 0.04
N VAL A 37 -3.48 -2.55 0.12
CA VAL A 37 -2.11 -2.85 0.49
C VAL A 37 -1.47 -3.62 -0.65
N SER A 38 -0.22 -3.30 -0.99
CA SER A 38 0.54 -4.08 -1.95
C SER A 38 1.96 -4.37 -1.52
N ILE A 39 2.51 -5.48 -2.00
CA ILE A 39 3.90 -5.90 -1.79
C ILE A 39 4.52 -6.26 -3.14
N ARG A 40 5.75 -5.82 -3.37
CA ARG A 40 6.51 -6.24 -4.56
C ARG A 40 6.98 -7.69 -4.43
N SER A 41 6.76 -8.47 -5.49
CA SER A 41 7.11 -9.89 -5.57
C SER A 41 7.85 -10.19 -6.87
N GLY A 42 9.07 -9.65 -7.01
CA GLY A 42 9.89 -9.74 -8.22
C GLY A 42 9.51 -8.68 -9.27
N GLU A 43 9.14 -9.13 -10.47
CA GLU A 43 8.56 -8.33 -11.57
C GLU A 43 7.03 -8.21 -11.46
N ALA A 44 6.42 -8.74 -10.39
CA ALA A 44 5.01 -8.62 -10.10
C ALA A 44 4.75 -7.87 -8.78
N VAL A 45 3.52 -7.41 -8.58
CA VAL A 45 3.03 -6.80 -7.35
C VAL A 45 1.80 -7.56 -6.88
N VAL A 46 1.82 -8.00 -5.62
CA VAL A 46 0.63 -8.55 -4.97
C VAL A 46 -0.13 -7.38 -4.37
N ILE A 47 -1.39 -7.17 -4.74
CA ILE A 47 -2.23 -6.09 -4.20
C ILE A 47 -3.55 -6.63 -3.70
N SER A 48 -4.01 -6.14 -2.55
CA SER A 48 -5.33 -6.50 -2.00
C SER A 48 -6.44 -5.99 -2.91
N THR A 49 -7.47 -6.80 -3.12
CA THR A 49 -8.70 -6.38 -3.77
C THR A 49 -9.69 -5.93 -2.69
N GLY A 50 -10.27 -4.74 -2.86
CA GLY A 50 -11.35 -4.25 -1.98
C GLY A 50 -12.68 -4.93 -2.31
N GLU A 51 -13.66 -4.78 -1.41
CA GLU A 51 -15.06 -5.06 -1.77
C GLU A 51 -15.49 -3.98 -2.78
N GLU A 52 -15.95 -4.39 -3.96
CA GLU A 52 -16.68 -3.46 -4.84
C GLU A 52 -17.93 -3.01 -4.09
N ASP A 53 -18.14 -1.69 -4.02
CA ASP A 53 -19.35 -1.10 -3.45
C ASP A 53 -20.59 -1.68 -4.14
N GLY A 54 -21.25 -2.65 -3.50
CA GLY A 54 -22.50 -3.23 -4.00
C GLY A 54 -22.74 -4.70 -3.71
N GLU A 55 -21.73 -5.50 -3.38
CA GLU A 55 -21.91 -6.95 -3.28
C GLU A 55 -21.45 -7.50 -1.92
N SER A 56 -22.42 -7.63 -1.01
CA SER A 56 -22.39 -8.36 0.27
C SER A 56 -21.19 -8.13 1.20
N PRO A 57 -21.38 -7.79 2.49
CA PRO A 57 -20.30 -7.47 3.45
C PRO A 57 -19.47 -8.69 3.92
N ARG A 58 -19.28 -9.68 3.05
CA ARG A 58 -18.65 -10.99 3.29
C ARG A 58 -17.92 -11.52 2.06
N THR A 59 -17.56 -10.68 1.10
CA THR A 59 -16.67 -11.15 0.03
C THR A 59 -15.27 -11.22 0.63
N ASP A 60 -14.77 -12.45 0.83
CA ASP A 60 -13.44 -12.69 1.39
C ASP A 60 -12.41 -11.78 0.70
N ARG A 61 -11.78 -10.89 1.47
CA ARG A 61 -10.70 -10.05 0.96
C ARG A 61 -9.68 -10.95 0.28
N ASN A 62 -9.45 -10.68 -1.00
CA ASN A 62 -8.50 -11.42 -1.80
C ASN A 62 -7.30 -10.51 -2.14
N ALA A 63 -6.28 -11.12 -2.73
CA ALA A 63 -5.19 -10.40 -3.35
C ALA A 63 -5.06 -10.86 -4.80
N VAL A 64 -4.51 -9.99 -5.63
CA VAL A 64 -4.26 -10.26 -7.04
C VAL A 64 -2.79 -9.98 -7.37
N LEU A 65 -2.18 -10.82 -8.21
CA LEU A 65 -0.88 -10.51 -8.80
C LEU A 65 -1.04 -9.65 -10.05
N ILE A 66 -0.33 -8.53 -10.06
CA ILE A 66 -0.31 -7.56 -11.15
C ILE A 66 1.10 -7.51 -11.74
N ASP A 67 1.19 -7.49 -13.06
CA ASP A 67 2.42 -7.19 -13.79
C ASP A 67 2.90 -5.77 -13.43
N LEU A 68 4.15 -5.62 -13.00
CA LEU A 68 4.67 -4.34 -12.56
C LEU A 68 4.75 -3.30 -13.69
N GLU A 69 4.98 -3.71 -14.93
CA GLU A 69 5.16 -2.80 -16.08
C GLU A 69 3.81 -2.46 -16.72
N GLU A 70 3.02 -3.48 -17.04
CA GLU A 70 1.75 -3.34 -17.77
C GLU A 70 0.58 -2.94 -16.85
N GLY A 71 0.68 -3.25 -15.55
CA GLY A 71 -0.39 -2.99 -14.59
C GLY A 71 -1.63 -3.87 -14.77
N LEU A 72 -1.47 -5.01 -15.46
CA LEU A 72 -2.54 -5.97 -15.72
C LEU A 72 -2.43 -7.18 -14.78
N PRO A 73 -3.55 -7.83 -14.42
CA PRO A 73 -3.53 -9.12 -13.74
C PRO A 73 -2.71 -10.16 -14.50
N LEU A 74 -1.91 -10.94 -13.77
CA LEU A 74 -1.22 -12.08 -14.36
C LEU A 74 -2.22 -13.15 -14.78
N LEU A 75 -1.83 -13.97 -15.76
CA LEU A 75 -2.67 -15.07 -16.24
C LEU A 75 -3.02 -16.02 -15.09
N GLY A 76 -4.32 -16.30 -14.92
CA GLY A 76 -4.85 -17.16 -13.86
C GLY A 76 -5.43 -16.39 -12.68
N GLU A 77 -5.16 -15.10 -12.57
CA GLU A 77 -5.85 -14.24 -11.62
C GLU A 77 -7.28 -13.97 -12.09
N LEU A 78 -8.24 -14.06 -11.16
CA LEU A 78 -9.67 -13.90 -11.44
C LEU A 78 -10.23 -12.55 -11.00
N ALA A 79 -9.54 -11.86 -10.10
CA ALA A 79 -9.99 -10.59 -9.55
C ALA A 79 -9.33 -9.41 -10.29
N TRP A 80 -10.06 -8.30 -10.40
CA TRP A 80 -9.49 -7.06 -10.89
C TRP A 80 -8.84 -6.27 -9.74
N PRO A 81 -7.70 -5.62 -9.99
CA PRO A 81 -7.05 -4.75 -9.02
C PRO A 81 -7.91 -3.51 -8.71
N PRO A 82 -7.75 -2.92 -7.52
CA PRO A 82 -8.48 -1.73 -7.14
C PRO A 82 -8.01 -0.48 -7.93
N PRO A 83 -8.82 0.59 -8.00
CA PRO A 83 -8.51 1.78 -8.79
C PRO A 83 -7.24 2.52 -8.36
N GLU A 84 -6.75 2.33 -7.13
CA GLU A 84 -5.51 2.94 -6.62
C GLU A 84 -4.23 2.26 -7.14
N THR A 85 -4.36 1.14 -7.86
CA THR A 85 -3.24 0.33 -8.36
C THR A 85 -2.20 1.13 -9.16
N PRO A 86 -2.56 2.07 -10.07
CA PRO A 86 -1.56 2.87 -10.77
C PRO A 86 -0.61 3.64 -9.84
N ALA A 87 -1.10 4.13 -8.69
CA ALA A 87 -0.26 4.82 -7.71
C ALA A 87 0.71 3.84 -7.02
N HIS A 88 0.24 2.65 -6.63
CA HIS A 88 1.09 1.60 -6.07
C HIS A 88 2.20 1.18 -7.05
N LEU A 89 1.86 0.99 -8.33
CA LEU A 89 2.84 0.63 -9.36
C LEU A 89 3.86 1.75 -9.58
N ALA A 90 3.44 3.02 -9.61
CA ALA A 90 4.35 4.15 -9.73
C ALA A 90 5.38 4.19 -8.58
N ILE A 91 4.95 3.90 -7.34
CA ILE A 91 5.85 3.83 -6.18
C ILE A 91 6.81 2.64 -6.30
N HIS A 92 6.30 1.45 -6.63
CA HIS A 92 7.14 0.25 -6.79
C HIS A 92 8.16 0.39 -7.92
N ARG A 93 7.84 1.09 -9.01
CA ARG A 93 8.79 1.37 -10.11
C ARG A 93 9.92 2.32 -9.67
N GLN A 94 9.60 3.32 -8.85
CA GLN A 94 10.59 4.28 -8.34
C GLN A 94 11.48 3.69 -7.23
N LEU A 95 11.00 2.65 -6.54
CA LEU A 95 11.70 1.99 -5.44
C LEU A 95 11.95 0.50 -5.77
N PRO A 96 12.93 0.17 -6.64
CA PRO A 96 13.17 -1.19 -7.12
C PRO A 96 13.66 -2.20 -6.07
N GLY A 97 13.99 -1.75 -4.85
CA GLY A 97 14.19 -2.61 -3.67
C GLY A 97 13.10 -2.46 -2.60
N GLY A 98 12.03 -1.73 -2.92
CA GLY A 98 11.00 -1.28 -1.98
C GLY A 98 9.93 -2.33 -1.67
N GLY A 99 9.58 -2.42 -0.39
CA GLY A 99 8.77 -3.47 0.22
C GLY A 99 7.27 -3.34 -0.03
N ALA A 100 6.53 -2.72 0.91
CA ALA A 100 5.08 -2.66 0.90
C ALA A 100 4.57 -1.22 0.72
N VAL A 101 3.44 -1.06 0.03
CA VAL A 101 2.71 0.21 -0.09
C VAL A 101 1.34 0.04 0.56
N ILE A 102 0.97 0.98 1.41
CA ILE A 102 -0.34 1.00 2.08
C ILE A 102 -1.03 2.28 1.67
N HIS A 103 -2.17 2.15 1.00
CA HIS A 103 -3.14 3.23 0.81
C HIS A 103 -4.23 3.08 1.88
N THR A 104 -4.48 4.14 2.63
CA THR A 104 -5.49 4.16 3.69
C THR A 104 -6.24 5.49 3.67
N ARG A 105 -7.52 5.42 4.02
CA ARG A 105 -8.39 6.57 4.24
C ARG A 105 -8.72 6.77 5.72
N GLU A 106 -7.81 6.35 6.61
CA GLU A 106 -7.98 6.51 8.05
C GLU A 106 -8.21 7.99 8.42
N PRO A 107 -9.18 8.31 9.30
CA PRO A 107 -9.60 9.68 9.56
C PRO A 107 -8.48 10.65 9.94
N ALA A 108 -7.51 10.25 10.76
CA ALA A 108 -6.40 11.12 11.13
C ALA A 108 -5.46 11.38 9.94
N THR A 109 -5.26 10.39 9.07
CA THR A 109 -4.48 10.54 7.83
C THR A 109 -5.17 11.47 6.83
N VAL A 110 -6.49 11.38 6.70
CA VAL A 110 -7.29 12.29 5.87
C VAL A 110 -7.24 13.71 6.45
N ALA A 111 -7.48 13.88 7.76
CA ALA A 111 -7.41 15.18 8.42
C ALA A 111 -6.02 15.83 8.29
N LEU A 112 -4.95 15.04 8.38
CA LEU A 112 -3.59 15.52 8.13
C LEU A 112 -3.41 15.97 6.68
N THR A 113 -3.92 15.18 5.72
CA THR A 113 -3.84 15.51 4.29
C THR A 113 -4.59 16.81 3.98
N GLU A 114 -5.78 17.00 4.53
CA GLU A 114 -6.55 18.25 4.40
C GLU A 114 -5.81 19.45 5.00
N ALA A 115 -5.22 19.27 6.20
CA ALA A 115 -4.42 20.31 6.85
C ALA A 115 -3.16 20.68 6.04
N VAL A 116 -2.53 19.70 5.41
CA VAL A 116 -1.35 19.90 4.54
C VAL A 116 -1.73 20.48 3.18
N GLY A 117 -2.85 20.05 2.57
CA GLY A 117 -3.35 20.60 1.31
C GLY A 117 -3.86 22.04 1.44
N ALA A 118 -4.31 22.44 2.63
CA ALA A 118 -4.58 23.83 2.97
C ALA A 118 -3.30 24.67 3.16
N ALA A 119 -2.12 24.04 3.27
CA ALA A 119 -0.83 24.72 3.29
C ALA A 119 -0.37 25.00 1.84
N PRO A 120 0.09 26.22 1.52
CA PRO A 120 0.32 26.68 0.15
C PRO A 120 1.52 26.05 -0.59
N SER A 121 2.01 24.87 -0.20
CA SER A 121 3.23 24.28 -0.80
C SER A 121 3.36 22.75 -0.67
N ALA A 122 2.31 21.96 -0.89
CA ALA A 122 2.43 20.50 -0.87
C ALA A 122 1.64 19.82 -2.01
N ASP A 123 2.32 19.56 -3.13
CA ASP A 123 1.72 18.92 -4.31
C ASP A 123 1.57 17.39 -4.17
N ALA A 124 2.26 16.75 -3.23
CA ALA A 124 2.02 15.36 -2.79
C ALA A 124 2.82 15.08 -1.52
N THR A 125 2.21 14.48 -0.49
CA THR A 125 2.93 14.02 0.70
C THR A 125 3.02 12.50 0.69
N VAL A 126 4.22 11.96 0.45
CA VAL A 126 4.51 10.54 0.62
C VAL A 126 5.03 10.32 2.05
N LEU A 127 4.23 9.69 2.90
CA LEU A 127 4.63 9.35 4.26
C LEU A 127 5.42 8.03 4.25
N THR A 128 6.75 8.11 4.29
CA THR A 128 7.60 6.92 4.44
C THR A 128 7.78 6.60 5.92
N VAL A 129 7.19 5.49 6.40
CA VAL A 129 7.51 4.95 7.72
C VAL A 129 8.66 3.96 7.56
N ALA A 130 9.85 4.33 8.04
CA ALA A 130 10.97 3.39 8.11
C ALA A 130 10.67 2.30 9.15
N PRO A 131 11.01 1.02 8.91
CA PRO A 131 10.88 0.00 9.92
C PRO A 131 11.70 0.41 11.15
N ALA A 132 11.09 0.32 12.34
CA ALA A 132 11.81 0.55 13.57
C ALA A 132 13.01 -0.40 13.61
N GLY A 133 14.22 0.13 13.48
CA GLY A 133 15.45 -0.64 13.68
C GLY A 133 15.33 -1.35 15.03
N GLY A 134 15.49 -2.69 14.99
CA GLY A 134 15.11 -3.63 16.04
C GLY A 134 15.05 -3.06 17.45
N ALA A 135 13.85 -2.71 17.90
CA ALA A 135 13.62 -2.32 19.27
C ALA A 135 13.84 -3.54 20.17
N ARG A 136 14.87 -3.48 21.02
CA ARG A 136 15.00 -4.38 22.17
C ARG A 136 13.70 -4.31 22.98
N PRO A 137 13.14 -5.45 23.44
CA PRO A 137 11.88 -5.45 24.16
C PRO A 137 12.05 -4.66 25.47
N GLY A 138 11.35 -3.53 25.60
CA GLY A 138 11.26 -2.78 26.86
C GLY A 138 11.27 -1.26 26.78
N VAL A 139 11.64 -0.64 25.64
CA VAL A 139 11.65 0.83 25.52
C VAL A 139 10.65 1.28 24.46
N ARG A 140 9.57 1.94 24.90
CA ARG A 140 8.71 2.73 24.02
C ARG A 140 9.49 3.97 23.55
N THR A 141 10.15 3.89 22.41
CA THR A 141 10.61 5.08 21.69
C THR A 141 9.57 5.45 20.66
N TRP A 142 9.02 6.66 20.79
CA TRP A 142 8.20 7.29 19.75
C TRP A 142 9.06 7.48 18.49
N PRO A 143 8.52 7.26 17.27
CA PRO A 143 9.28 7.53 16.06
C PRO A 143 9.61 9.02 15.98
N THR A 144 10.90 9.33 15.81
CA THR A 144 11.38 10.69 15.54
C THR A 144 11.13 11.02 14.08
N TRP A 145 10.27 11.99 13.84
CA TRP A 145 9.96 12.53 12.52
C TRP A 145 11.16 13.29 11.96
N ARG A 146 11.54 13.00 10.72
CA ARG A 146 12.53 13.79 9.98
C ARG A 146 11.90 14.17 8.64
N SER A 147 11.51 15.42 8.51
CA SER A 147 11.07 16.03 7.26
C SER A 147 12.30 16.41 6.44
N SER A 148 12.34 16.00 5.18
CA SER A 148 13.32 16.49 4.20
C SER A 148 12.54 17.18 3.08
N SER A 149 12.61 18.51 3.05
CA SER A 149 12.17 19.33 1.93
C SER A 149 13.32 19.46 0.93
N THR A 150 13.08 19.12 -0.33
CA THR A 150 13.99 19.43 -1.43
C THR A 150 13.44 20.67 -2.14
N SER A 151 14.03 21.84 -1.89
CA SER A 151 13.74 23.04 -2.68
C SER A 151 14.34 22.89 -4.09
N PRO A 152 13.63 23.25 -5.16
CA PRO A 152 14.28 23.48 -6.44
C PRO A 152 15.18 24.73 -6.35
N ALA A 153 16.40 24.61 -6.88
CA ALA A 153 17.40 25.67 -6.96
C ALA A 153 16.94 26.81 -7.91
N PRO A 154 17.45 28.06 -7.74
CA PRO A 154 16.88 29.28 -8.34
C PRO A 154 17.00 29.36 -9.87
#